data_AF-A0A2D4M0K2-F1
#
_entry.id   AF-A0A2D4M0K2-F1
#
_cell.length_a   1.000
_cell.length_b   1.000
_cell.length_c   1.000
_cell.angle_alpha   90.00
_cell.angle_beta   90.00
_cell.angle_gamma   90.00
#
_symmetry.space_group_name_H-M   'P 1'
#
loop_
_entity.id
_entity.type
_entity.pdbx_description
1 polymer ?
#
loop_
_entity_poly.entity_id
_entity_poly.type
_entity_poly.pdbx_seq_one_letter_code
_entity_poly.pdbx_strand_id
1 'polypeptide(L)'
;AFIPGAFTNGTDDWDIQVSVFSTRCQNSPKNWMRKRGIKHQTSAPYTPAQNGVAERRNGVLQSMMRCLLEDASLDMKYWGEAISYANHIINRTWSSVIDQTPYFMLYGHKPDISHLQTFGSYAMVNIPKTQRG
;
A
#
# COMPACT_ATOMS: atom_id res chain seq x y z
N ALA A 1 -0.32 -0.22 -20.93
CA ALA A 1 -1.24 0.89 -21.20
C ALA A 1 -2.43 0.71 -20.27
N PHE A 2 -2.64 1.70 -19.39
CA PHE A 2 -3.71 1.75 -18.40
C PHE A 2 -4.99 2.18 -19.14
N ILE A 3 -6.08 1.41 -19.05
CA ILE A 3 -7.39 1.84 -19.57
C ILE A 3 -8.11 2.53 -18.41
N PRO A 4 -8.64 3.76 -18.59
CA PRO A 4 -9.43 4.44 -17.56
C PRO A 4 -10.86 3.88 -17.56
N GLY A 5 -11.28 3.33 -16.42
CA GLY A 5 -12.66 2.89 -16.17
C GLY A 5 -13.29 3.79 -15.12
N ALA A 6 -14.45 4.35 -15.46
CA ALA A 6 -15.17 5.41 -14.77
C ALA A 6 -15.59 5.07 -13.32
N PHE A 7 -15.44 6.06 -12.43
CA PHE A 7 -16.20 6.13 -11.18
C PHE A 7 -17.62 6.59 -11.52
N THR A 8 -18.62 5.73 -11.33
CA THR A 8 -20.04 6.13 -11.33
C THR A 8 -20.51 6.34 -9.90
N ASN A 9 -21.22 7.45 -9.71
CA ASN A 9 -21.79 7.90 -8.44
C ASN A 9 -22.80 6.89 -7.85
N GLY A 10 -22.77 6.76 -6.52
CA GLY A 10 -23.90 6.28 -5.73
C GLY A 10 -23.74 4.85 -5.20
N THR A 11 -23.84 4.78 -3.87
CA THR A 11 -24.04 3.58 -3.02
C THR A 11 -22.91 2.56 -3.00
N ASP A 12 -22.09 2.65 -1.95
CA ASP A 12 -21.61 1.55 -1.09
C ASP A 12 -21.12 0.24 -1.74
N ASP A 13 -20.59 0.30 -2.96
CA ASP A 13 -19.91 -0.82 -3.61
C ASP A 13 -18.39 -0.65 -3.46
N TRP A 14 -17.94 -0.75 -2.20
CA TRP A 14 -16.52 -0.66 -1.80
C TRP A 14 -15.80 -2.01 -1.78
N ASP A 15 -16.34 -3.00 -2.48
CA ASP A 15 -15.56 -4.16 -2.91
C ASP A 15 -14.51 -3.70 -3.92
N ILE A 16 -13.45 -3.06 -3.42
CA ILE A 16 -12.13 -3.22 -4.03
C ILE A 16 -11.85 -4.69 -3.90
N GLN A 17 -12.29 -5.42 -4.92
CA GLN A 17 -12.03 -6.81 -5.17
C GLN A 17 -10.53 -7.03 -4.94
N VAL A 18 -10.18 -7.46 -3.73
CA VAL A 18 -9.03 -8.32 -3.47
C VAL A 18 -9.35 -9.73 -4.01
N SER A 19 -10.16 -9.83 -5.06
CA SER A 19 -10.02 -10.90 -6.02
C SER A 19 -8.64 -10.72 -6.62
N VAL A 20 -7.71 -11.57 -6.17
CA VAL A 20 -6.58 -12.02 -6.96
C VAL A 20 -7.06 -12.06 -8.40
N PHE A 21 -6.71 -11.05 -9.20
CA PHE A 21 -7.16 -10.97 -10.56
C PHE A 21 -6.62 -12.24 -11.21
N SER A 22 -7.52 -13.19 -11.43
CA SER A 22 -7.37 -14.28 -12.36
C SER A 22 -7.31 -13.64 -13.75
N THR A 23 -6.25 -12.87 -14.01
CA THR A 23 -5.89 -12.46 -15.35
C THR A 23 -5.48 -13.73 -16.09
N ARG A 24 -6.43 -14.20 -16.89
CA ARG A 24 -6.31 -15.16 -17.98
C ARG A 24 -5.24 -14.69 -18.98
N CYS A 25 -3.97 -14.85 -18.62
CA CYS A 25 -2.79 -14.71 -19.47
C CYS A 25 -1.72 -15.67 -18.93
N GLN A 26 -1.84 -16.96 -19.26
CA GLN A 26 -1.27 -18.03 -18.44
C GLN A 26 0.27 -18.20 -18.46
N ASN A 27 1.05 -17.45 -19.25
CA ASN A 27 2.48 -17.78 -19.43
C ASN A 27 3.49 -16.66 -19.11
N SER A 28 3.12 -15.38 -19.21
CA SER A 28 4.09 -14.28 -19.02
C SER A 28 4.55 -14.10 -17.55
N PRO A 29 3.65 -14.05 -16.55
CA PRO A 29 4.04 -13.81 -15.16
C PRO A 29 4.77 -15.00 -14.53
N LYS A 30 4.33 -16.22 -14.84
CA LYS A 30 4.94 -17.46 -14.33
C LYS A 30 6.40 -17.61 -14.78
N ASN A 31 6.67 -17.27 -16.03
CA ASN A 31 8.04 -17.30 -16.57
C ASN A 31 8.92 -16.22 -15.93
N TRP A 32 8.40 -15.03 -15.67
CA TRP A 32 9.14 -13.97 -14.97
C TRP A 32 9.47 -14.36 -13.52
N MET A 33 8.51 -14.93 -12.79
CA MET A 33 8.71 -15.39 -11.41
C MET A 33 9.74 -16.53 -11.35
N ARG A 34 9.64 -17.52 -12.25
CA ARG A 34 10.61 -18.61 -12.33
C ARG A 34 12.01 -18.13 -12.63
N LYS A 35 12.18 -17.16 -13.55
CA LYS A 35 13.49 -16.54 -13.85
C LYS A 35 14.12 -15.85 -12.64
N ARG A 36 13.31 -15.31 -11.73
CA ARG A 36 13.76 -14.67 -10.48
C ARG A 36 13.83 -15.64 -9.28
N GLY A 37 13.61 -16.95 -9.50
CA GLY A 37 13.60 -17.94 -8.42
C GLY A 37 12.40 -17.84 -7.48
N ILE A 38 11.36 -17.09 -7.84
CA ILE A 38 10.17 -16.89 -7.01
C ILE A 38 9.23 -18.09 -7.18
N LYS A 39 8.97 -18.81 -6.09
CA LYS A 39 7.97 -19.89 -6.05
C LYS A 39 6.58 -19.29 -5.90
N HIS A 40 5.80 -19.32 -6.97
CA HIS A 40 4.41 -18.87 -6.95
C HIS A 40 3.51 -19.95 -6.33
N GLN A 41 2.95 -19.67 -5.16
CA GLN A 41 1.95 -20.51 -4.49
C GLN A 41 0.59 -19.82 -4.62
N THR A 42 -0.40 -20.52 -5.14
CA THR A 42 -1.79 -20.03 -5.23
C THR A 42 -2.59 -20.58 -4.05
N SER A 43 -3.45 -19.74 -3.46
CA SER A 43 -4.42 -20.20 -2.46
C SER A 43 -5.35 -21.25 -3.08
N ALA A 44 -5.75 -22.23 -2.28
CA ALA A 44 -6.70 -23.24 -2.75
C ALA A 44 -8.08 -22.59 -2.95
N PRO A 45 -8.78 -22.88 -4.07
CA PRO A 45 -10.14 -22.40 -4.26
C PRO A 45 -11.00 -22.84 -3.06
N TYR A 46 -11.91 -21.96 -2.63
CA TYR A 46 -12.80 -22.16 -1.48
C TYR A 46 -12.11 -22.17 -0.10
N THR A 47 -10.87 -21.67 0.02
CA THR A 47 -10.19 -21.47 1.32
C THR A 47 -9.88 -19.98 1.60
N PRO A 48 -10.89 -19.12 1.76
CA PRO A 48 -10.68 -17.68 1.96
C PRO A 48 -9.84 -17.36 3.21
N ALA A 49 -9.87 -18.24 4.22
CA ALA A 49 -9.06 -18.12 5.44
C ALA A 49 -7.54 -17.99 5.17
N GLN A 50 -7.02 -18.56 4.07
CA GLN A 50 -5.59 -18.46 3.74
C GLN A 50 -5.16 -17.03 3.37
N ASN A 51 -6.07 -16.21 2.84
CA ASN A 51 -5.78 -14.83 2.44
C ASN A 51 -6.18 -13.80 3.52
N GLY A 52 -6.84 -14.25 4.60
CA GLY A 52 -7.42 -13.35 5.60
C GLY A 52 -6.40 -12.43 6.29
N VAL A 53 -5.13 -12.85 6.41
CA VAL A 53 -4.07 -12.00 6.96
C VAL A 53 -3.74 -10.83 6.02
N ALA A 54 -3.65 -11.10 4.72
CA ALA A 54 -3.38 -10.08 3.71
C ALA A 54 -4.59 -9.14 3.56
N GLU A 55 -5.80 -9.69 3.51
CA GLU A 55 -7.05 -8.92 3.44
C GLU A 55 -7.19 -7.98 4.63
N ARG A 56 -6.95 -8.47 5.86
CA ARG A 56 -7.01 -7.64 7.06
C ARG A 56 -5.98 -6.51 7.03
N ARG A 57 -4.75 -6.78 6.57
CA ARG A 57 -3.71 -5.76 6.43
C ARG A 57 -4.08 -4.72 5.38
N ASN A 58 -4.62 -5.14 4.25
CA ASN A 58 -5.09 -4.24 3.20
C ASN A 58 -6.25 -3.35 3.70
N GLY A 59 -7.18 -3.92 4.47
CA GLY A 59 -8.26 -3.15 5.10
C GLY A 59 -7.73 -2.06 6.04
N VAL A 60 -6.77 -2.40 6.91
CA VAL A 60 -6.15 -1.42 7.82
C VAL A 60 -5.44 -0.29 7.05
N LEU A 61 -4.73 -0.61 5.97
CA LEU A 61 -4.08 0.40 5.12
C LEU A 61 -5.09 1.33 4.47
N GLN A 62 -6.19 0.78 3.94
CA GLN A 62 -7.25 1.59 3.33
C GLN A 62 -7.95 2.49 4.36
N SER A 63 -8.23 2.00 5.57
CA SER A 63 -8.80 2.82 6.63
C SER A 63 -7.88 3.99 6.99
N MET A 64 -6.58 3.74 7.19
CA MET A 64 -5.64 4.83 7.50
C MET A 64 -5.44 5.80 6.35
N MET A 65 -5.42 5.33 5.10
CA MET A 65 -5.37 6.21 3.93
C MET A 65 -6.54 7.21 3.96
N ARG A 66 -7.77 6.74 4.22
CA ARG A 66 -8.94 7.62 4.31
C ARG A 66 -8.77 8.62 5.45
N CYS A 67 -8.34 8.17 6.63
CA CYS A 67 -8.10 9.08 7.76
C CYS A 67 -7.05 10.15 7.44
N LEU A 68 -5.96 9.79 6.77
CA LEU A 68 -4.88 10.73 6.42
C LEU A 68 -5.34 11.77 5.39
N LEU A 69 -6.15 11.35 4.40
CA LEU A 69 -6.69 12.26 3.40
C LEU A 69 -7.69 13.25 4.01
N GLU A 70 -8.58 12.77 4.89
CA GLU A 70 -9.53 13.61 5.62
C GLU A 70 -8.81 14.60 6.56
N ASP A 71 -7.83 14.12 7.34
CA ASP A 71 -7.04 14.96 8.27
C ASP A 71 -6.26 16.06 7.54
N ALA A 72 -5.67 15.74 6.39
CA ALA A 72 -4.96 16.71 5.56
C ALA A 72 -5.87 17.54 4.65
N SER A 73 -7.19 17.28 4.64
CA SER A 73 -8.16 17.88 3.69
C SER A 73 -7.70 17.76 2.22
N LEU A 74 -7.16 16.59 1.86
CA LEU A 74 -6.64 16.29 0.53
C LEU A 74 -7.61 15.42 -0.27
N ASP A 75 -7.67 15.70 -1.57
CA ASP A 75 -8.51 14.95 -2.51
C ASP A 75 -7.98 13.51 -2.74
N MET A 76 -8.87 12.61 -3.12
CA MET A 76 -8.61 11.18 -3.35
C MET A 76 -7.54 10.96 -4.42
N LYS A 77 -7.23 11.93 -5.27
CA LYS A 77 -6.10 11.86 -6.22
C LYS A 77 -4.74 11.54 -5.56
N TYR A 78 -4.57 11.86 -4.27
CA TYR A 78 -3.34 11.59 -3.49
C TYR A 78 -3.37 10.26 -2.72
N TRP A 79 -4.31 9.36 -3.06
CA TRP A 79 -4.48 8.08 -2.38
C TRP A 79 -3.19 7.22 -2.39
N GLY A 80 -2.40 7.28 -3.45
CA GLY A 80 -1.17 6.51 -3.59
C GLY A 80 -0.10 6.92 -2.57
N GLU A 81 0.09 8.24 -2.43
CA GLU A 81 0.98 8.85 -1.45
C GLU A 81 0.49 8.58 -0.02
N ALA A 82 -0.82 8.67 0.21
CA ALA A 82 -1.43 8.39 1.51
C ALA A 82 -1.26 6.92 1.94
N ILE A 83 -1.48 5.95 1.03
CA ILE A 83 -1.22 4.52 1.32
C ILE A 83 0.26 4.28 1.60
N SER A 84 1.15 4.89 0.82
CA SER A 84 2.60 4.75 1.01
C SER A 84 3.02 5.27 2.40
N TYR A 85 2.51 6.43 2.78
CA TYR A 85 2.74 7.03 4.10
C TYR A 85 2.15 6.18 5.23
N ALA A 86 0.91 5.69 5.08
CA ALA A 86 0.29 4.78 6.04
C ALA A 86 1.12 3.51 6.24
N ASN A 87 1.54 2.86 5.16
CA ASN A 87 2.40 1.68 5.22
C ASN A 87 3.75 1.99 5.88
N HIS A 88 4.32 3.16 5.59
CA HIS A 88 5.56 3.61 6.21
C HIS A 88 5.43 3.74 7.73
N ILE A 89 4.31 4.29 8.22
CA ILE A 89 4.01 4.36 9.66
C ILE A 89 3.82 2.97 10.25
N ILE A 90 2.91 2.15 9.70
CA ILE A 90 2.59 0.82 10.27
C ILE A 90 3.86 0.00 10.47
N ASN A 91 4.77 0.01 9.49
CA ASN A 91 5.98 -0.79 9.55
C ASN A 91 6.97 -0.31 10.63
N ARG A 92 6.85 0.94 11.09
CA ARG A 92 7.71 1.53 12.14
C ARG A 92 7.02 1.62 13.50
N THR A 93 5.70 1.42 13.55
CA THR A 93 4.95 1.34 14.80
C THR A 93 5.17 -0.01 15.46
N TRP A 94 5.30 0.00 16.79
CA TRP A 94 5.39 -1.22 17.58
C TRP A 94 4.09 -2.03 17.44
N SER A 95 4.21 -3.35 17.32
CA SER A 95 3.07 -4.25 17.21
C SER A 95 3.13 -5.31 18.29
N SER A 96 2.07 -5.38 19.11
CA SER A 96 1.95 -6.34 20.22
C SER A 96 2.03 -7.81 19.79
N VAL A 97 1.66 -8.11 18.55
CA VAL A 97 1.69 -9.47 18.01
C VAL A 97 3.12 -9.98 17.84
N ILE A 98 4.07 -9.09 17.54
CA ILE A 98 5.48 -9.42 17.30
C ILE A 98 6.40 -8.88 18.40
N ASP A 99 5.84 -8.18 19.40
CA ASP A 99 6.52 -7.49 20.50
C ASP A 99 7.63 -6.51 20.05
N GLN A 100 7.66 -6.14 18.77
CA GLN A 100 8.68 -5.29 18.14
C GLN A 100 8.08 -4.48 16.98
N THR A 101 8.90 -3.71 16.27
CA THR A 101 8.49 -3.04 15.03
C THR A 101 8.72 -3.96 13.82
N PRO A 102 7.80 -4.03 12.84
CA PRO A 102 8.03 -4.80 11.61
C PRO A 102 9.33 -4.42 10.89
N TYR A 103 9.70 -3.14 10.96
CA TYR A 103 10.95 -2.62 10.42
C TYR A 103 12.18 -3.27 11.08
N PHE A 104 12.20 -3.37 12.41
CA PHE A 104 13.30 -4.04 13.12
C PHE A 104 13.38 -5.52 12.74
N MET A 105 12.24 -6.20 12.62
CA MET A 105 12.20 -7.61 12.21
C MET A 105 12.76 -7.83 10.80
N LEU A 106 12.58 -6.88 9.89
CA LEU A 106 13.03 -6.99 8.51
C LEU A 106 14.50 -6.57 8.30
N TYR A 107 14.94 -5.51 8.98
CA TYR A 107 16.26 -4.88 8.75
C TYR A 107 17.27 -5.10 9.89
N GLY A 108 16.83 -5.62 11.04
CA GLY A 108 17.69 -5.91 12.20
C GLY A 108 18.13 -4.69 13.00
N HIS A 109 17.62 -3.49 12.71
CA HIS A 109 17.92 -2.28 13.47
C HIS A 109 16.68 -1.41 13.66
N LYS A 110 16.73 -0.50 14.66
CA LYS A 110 15.60 0.37 14.98
C LYS A 110 15.38 1.38 13.84
N PRO A 111 14.12 1.71 13.51
CA PRO A 111 13.85 2.77 12.55
C PRO A 111 14.21 4.14 13.16
N ASP A 112 14.86 4.99 12.37
CA ASP A 112 14.92 6.42 12.67
C ASP A 112 13.57 7.04 12.33
N ILE A 113 13.03 7.83 13.26
CA ILE A 113 11.72 8.50 13.15
C ILE A 113 11.85 10.02 13.14
N SER A 114 13.08 10.56 13.24
CA SER A 114 13.34 12.01 13.30
C SER A 114 12.85 12.77 12.07
N HIS A 115 12.73 12.09 10.94
CA HIS A 115 12.29 12.65 9.67
C HIS A 115 10.77 12.57 9.44
N LEU A 116 10.01 11.96 10.35
CA LEU A 116 8.56 11.85 10.20
C LEU A 116 7.91 13.22 10.38
N GLN A 117 7.02 13.57 9.46
CA GLN A 117 6.18 14.76 9.52
C GLN A 117 4.73 14.37 9.26
N THR A 118 3.79 15.12 9.84
CA THR A 118 2.36 14.92 9.59
C THR A 118 2.06 14.94 8.10
N PHE A 119 1.21 14.02 7.65
CA PHE A 119 0.80 13.96 6.25
C PHE A 119 0.10 15.28 5.85
N GLY A 120 0.44 15.83 4.69
CA GLY A 120 -0.06 17.13 4.26
C GLY A 120 0.71 18.35 4.79
N SER A 121 1.82 18.15 5.52
CA SER A 121 2.70 19.27 5.91
C SER A 121 3.30 20.00 4.72
N TYR A 122 3.56 21.30 4.87
CA TYR A 122 4.26 22.08 3.87
C TYR A 122 5.70 21.58 3.71
N ALA A 123 6.10 21.28 2.47
CA ALA A 123 7.47 20.91 2.12
C ALA A 123 8.10 21.99 1.25
N MET A 124 9.36 22.32 1.52
CA MET A 124 10.12 23.28 0.72
C MET A 124 11.00 22.52 -0.29
N VAL A 125 10.72 22.72 -1.58
CA VAL A 125 11.48 22.08 -2.66
C VAL A 125 12.59 23.02 -3.13
N ASN A 126 13.83 22.58 -3.06
CA ASN A 126 14.96 23.34 -3.58
C ASN A 126 15.00 23.23 -5.11
N ILE A 127 14.39 24.19 -5.81
CA ILE A 127 14.46 24.29 -7.27
C ILE A 127 15.87 24.79 -7.64
N PRO A 128 16.62 24.13 -8.55
CA PRO A 128 17.94 24.60 -8.97
C PRO A 128 17.84 25.97 -9.67
N LYS A 129 18.87 26.81 -9.51
CA LYS A 129 18.88 28.20 -10.04
C LYS A 129 18.57 28.29 -11.53
N THR A 130 18.94 27.28 -12.32
CA THR A 130 18.67 27.18 -13.76
C THR A 130 17.20 27.00 -14.13
N GLN A 131 16.35 26.59 -13.19
CA GLN A 131 14.90 26.41 -13.37
C GLN A 131 14.08 27.45 -12.59
N ARG A 132 14.73 28.37 -11.88
CA ARG A 132 14.08 29.55 -11.30
C ARG A 132 14.03 30.59 -12.42
N GLY A 133 12.83 30.86 -12.94
CA GLY A 133 12.61 31.89 -13.96
C GLY A 133 13.04 33.27 -13.50
#